data_AF-A0A022QNY9-F1
#
_entry.id   AF-A0A022QNY9-F1
#
_cell.length_a   1.000
_cell.length_b   1.000
_cell.length_c   1.000
_cell.angle_alpha   90.00
_cell.angle_beta   90.00
_cell.angle_gamma   90.00
#
_symmetry.space_group_name_H-M   'P 1'
#
loop_
_entity.id
_entity.type
_entity.pdbx_description
1 polymer ?
#
loop_
_entity_poly.entity_id
_entity_poly.type
_entity_poly.pdbx_seq_one_letter_code
_entity_poly.pdbx_strand_id
1 'polypeptide(L)'
;MYIISQRLLLKFIYFFITTQLYFIQKSHGNQINCTPSSCGEIRNISYPFRLNTDPKRCGHPKYELSCENNTTSLYLNSQKYLVQSINYANYTIRITDASVVENDTCSFPNYSLSGSNFSARDSYGIKKYS
;
A
#
# COMPACT_ATOMS: atom_id res chain seq x y z
N MET A 1 -63.77 -1.95 -2.95
CA MET A 1 -62.68 -2.48 -3.80
C MET A 1 -61.45 -1.56 -3.85
N TYR A 2 -61.63 -0.23 -4.00
CA TYR A 2 -60.54 0.75 -4.06
C TYR A 2 -59.63 0.83 -2.83
N ILE A 3 -60.16 0.75 -1.60
CA ILE A 3 -59.37 0.84 -0.36
C ILE A 3 -58.38 -0.33 -0.20
N ILE A 4 -58.78 -1.54 -0.60
CA ILE A 4 -57.92 -2.74 -0.54
C ILE A 4 -56.83 -2.65 -1.62
N SER A 5 -57.18 -2.19 -2.83
CA SER A 5 -56.23 -1.92 -3.91
C SER A 5 -55.20 -0.85 -3.53
N GLN A 6 -55.62 0.25 -2.90
CA GLN A 6 -54.74 1.33 -2.46
C GLN A 6 -53.78 0.88 -1.34
N ARG A 7 -54.24 0.05 -0.40
CA ARG A 7 -53.37 -0.57 0.64
C ARG A 7 -52.34 -1.54 0.04
N LEU A 8 -52.72 -2.28 -1.01
CA LEU A 8 -51.80 -3.14 -1.75
C LEU A 8 -50.75 -2.29 -2.50
N LEU A 9 -51.17 -1.22 -3.18
CA LEU A 9 -50.29 -0.28 -3.86
C LEU A 9 -49.28 0.38 -2.91
N LEU A 10 -49.70 0.80 -1.72
CA LEU A 10 -48.82 1.35 -0.69
C LEU A 10 -47.74 0.36 -0.24
N LYS A 11 -48.09 -0.93 -0.10
CA LYS A 11 -47.12 -1.98 0.25
C LYS A 11 -46.12 -2.25 -0.87
N PHE A 12 -46.56 -2.22 -2.13
CA PHE A 12 -45.66 -2.34 -3.28
C PHE A 12 -44.67 -1.17 -3.33
N ILE A 13 -45.16 0.07 -3.20
CA ILE A 13 -44.30 1.26 -3.18
C ILE A 13 -43.28 1.16 -2.03
N TYR A 14 -43.71 0.77 -0.83
CA TYR A 14 -42.81 0.58 0.31
C TYR A 14 -41.73 -0.49 0.05
N PHE A 15 -42.09 -1.61 -0.58
CA PHE A 15 -41.15 -2.66 -0.96
C PHE A 15 -40.15 -2.17 -2.03
N PHE A 16 -40.61 -1.45 -3.05
CA PHE A 16 -39.74 -0.86 -4.06
C PHE A 16 -38.79 0.17 -3.46
N ILE A 17 -39.26 1.04 -2.54
CA ILE A 17 -38.39 2.03 -1.88
C ILE A 17 -37.34 1.35 -1.00
N THR A 18 -37.72 0.35 -0.20
CA THR A 18 -36.77 -0.35 0.69
C THR A 18 -35.74 -1.17 -0.09
N THR A 19 -36.15 -1.82 -1.18
CA THR A 19 -35.22 -2.54 -2.07
C THR A 19 -34.25 -1.60 -2.78
N GLN A 20 -34.73 -0.47 -3.33
CA GLN A 20 -33.86 0.53 -3.96
C GLN A 20 -32.85 1.13 -2.96
N LEU A 21 -33.30 1.47 -1.74
CA LEU A 21 -32.41 1.96 -0.67
C LEU A 21 -31.34 0.93 -0.28
N TYR A 22 -31.69 -0.36 -0.23
CA TYR A 22 -30.75 -1.45 0.05
C TYR A 22 -29.68 -1.58 -1.05
N PHE A 23 -30.04 -1.40 -2.33
CA PHE A 23 -29.07 -1.43 -3.43
C PHE A 23 -28.15 -0.20 -3.45
N ILE A 24 -28.65 0.99 -3.12
CA ILE A 24 -27.84 2.21 -3.03
C ILE A 24 -26.72 2.05 -2.00
N GLN A 25 -27.04 1.49 -0.81
CA GLN A 25 -26.03 1.20 0.23
C GLN A 25 -24.94 0.24 -0.24
N LYS A 26 -25.27 -0.77 -1.06
CA LYS A 26 -24.26 -1.70 -1.62
C LYS A 26 -23.44 -1.09 -2.77
N SER A 27 -24.01 -0.16 -3.53
CA SER A 27 -23.33 0.51 -4.65
C SER A 27 -22.31 1.56 -4.19
N HIS A 28 -22.43 2.05 -2.96
CA HIS A 28 -21.43 2.87 -2.29
C HIS A 28 -20.25 2.00 -1.83
N GLY A 29 -19.64 1.26 -2.76
CA GLY A 29 -18.33 0.67 -2.53
C GLY A 29 -17.40 1.81 -2.17
N ASN A 30 -17.00 1.90 -0.89
CA ASN A 30 -16.15 2.96 -0.36
C ASN A 30 -15.12 3.34 -1.42
N GLN A 31 -15.24 4.55 -1.97
CA GLN A 31 -14.30 5.06 -2.95
C GLN A 31 -13.04 5.40 -2.15
N ILE A 32 -12.18 4.40 -1.91
CA ILE A 32 -10.92 4.63 -1.21
C ILE A 32 -10.03 5.30 -2.23
N ASN A 33 -9.78 6.57 -1.95
CA ASN A 33 -8.81 7.36 -2.67
C ASN A 33 -7.42 6.93 -2.20
N CYS A 34 -6.56 6.58 -3.16
CA CYS A 34 -5.17 6.23 -2.91
C CYS A 34 -4.32 7.50 -2.93
N THR A 35 -4.58 8.38 -1.98
CA THR A 35 -3.75 9.56 -1.76
C THR A 35 -2.34 9.10 -1.36
N PRO A 36 -1.27 9.69 -1.90
CA PRO A 36 0.08 9.32 -1.50
C PRO A 36 0.30 9.47 0.01
N SER A 37 0.89 8.46 0.60
CA SER A 37 1.25 8.42 2.02
C SER A 37 2.66 8.95 2.25
N SER A 38 3.03 9.19 3.51
CA SER A 38 4.34 9.70 3.89
C SER A 38 4.85 9.09 5.19
N CYS A 39 6.15 8.86 5.30
CA CYS A 39 6.81 8.44 6.54
C CYS A 39 8.28 8.94 6.56
N GLY A 40 8.65 9.72 7.58
CA GLY A 40 9.98 10.31 7.66
C GLY A 40 10.30 11.21 6.47
N GLU A 41 11.46 11.01 5.88
CA GLU A 41 11.93 11.74 4.70
C GLU A 41 11.22 11.31 3.41
N ILE A 42 10.55 10.15 3.41
CA ILE A 42 9.82 9.67 2.23
C ILE A 42 8.40 10.25 2.26
N ARG A 43 8.19 11.35 1.53
CA ARG A 43 6.94 12.13 1.55
C ARG A 43 5.90 11.73 0.51
N ASN A 44 6.28 11.01 -0.53
CA ASN A 44 5.40 10.64 -1.63
C ASN A 44 5.47 9.13 -1.88
N ILE A 45 4.75 8.36 -1.04
CA ILE A 45 4.59 6.92 -1.17
C ILE A 45 3.27 6.65 -1.87
N SER A 46 3.36 6.29 -3.14
CA SER A 46 2.25 5.96 -4.02
C SER A 46 2.57 4.73 -4.87
N TYR A 47 1.55 4.25 -5.59
CA TYR A 47 1.65 3.09 -6.47
C TYR A 47 2.92 3.18 -7.35
N PRO A 48 3.74 2.11 -7.41
CA PRO A 48 3.41 0.76 -7.00
C PRO A 48 3.76 0.44 -5.54
N PHE A 49 4.42 1.35 -4.82
CA PHE A 49 4.72 1.22 -3.40
C PHE A 49 3.51 1.57 -2.54
N ARG A 50 3.45 1.04 -1.32
CA ARG A 50 2.49 1.45 -0.29
C ARG A 50 3.07 1.21 1.10
N LEU A 51 2.63 1.96 2.09
CA LEU A 51 2.85 1.58 3.48
C LEU A 51 2.00 0.36 3.85
N ASN A 52 2.44 -0.40 4.85
CA ASN A 52 1.67 -1.47 5.47
C ASN A 52 0.37 -0.98 6.13
N THR A 53 0.29 0.32 6.47
CA THR A 53 -0.92 1.00 6.95
C THR A 53 -1.86 1.43 5.83
N ASP A 54 -1.39 1.46 4.58
CA ASP A 54 -2.20 1.89 3.45
C ASP A 54 -3.19 0.79 3.04
N PRO A 55 -4.35 1.15 2.46
CA PRO A 55 -5.27 0.19 1.89
C PRO A 55 -4.56 -0.73 0.89
N LYS A 56 -4.80 -2.05 0.97
CA LYS A 56 -4.13 -3.06 0.13
C LYS A 56 -4.22 -2.79 -1.37
N ARG A 57 -5.26 -2.09 -1.83
CA ARG A 57 -5.44 -1.73 -3.25
C ARG A 57 -4.63 -0.53 -3.74
N CYS A 58 -3.98 0.20 -2.83
CA CYS A 58 -3.24 1.42 -3.17
C CYS A 58 -1.77 1.19 -3.53
N GLY A 59 -1.32 -0.06 -3.53
CA GLY A 59 0.01 -0.45 -3.96
C GLY A 59 0.07 -1.93 -4.27
N HIS A 60 1.19 -2.36 -4.82
CA HIS A 60 1.41 -3.75 -5.16
C HIS A 60 1.77 -4.56 -3.90
N PRO A 61 1.24 -5.79 -3.72
CA PRO A 61 1.53 -6.60 -2.52
C PRO A 61 3.02 -6.86 -2.26
N LYS A 62 3.85 -6.84 -3.31
CA LYS A 62 5.31 -7.08 -3.25
C LYS A 62 6.14 -5.84 -2.91
N TYR A 63 5.53 -4.65 -2.92
CA TYR A 63 6.22 -3.38 -2.73
C TYR A 63 5.67 -2.65 -1.50
N GLU A 64 5.33 -3.43 -0.48
CA GLU A 64 4.92 -2.92 0.83
C GLU A 64 6.14 -2.42 1.60
N LEU A 65 6.01 -1.24 2.19
CA LEU A 65 7.00 -0.58 3.03
C LEU A 65 6.48 -0.50 4.47
N SER A 66 7.39 -0.57 5.44
CA SER A 66 7.07 -0.39 6.85
C SER A 66 7.50 0.99 7.31
N CYS A 67 6.67 1.63 8.15
CA CYS A 67 7.00 2.87 8.84
C CYS A 67 7.17 2.61 10.34
N GLU A 68 8.40 2.70 10.84
CA GLU A 68 8.72 2.46 12.25
C GLU A 68 9.52 3.64 12.77
N ASN A 69 9.10 4.26 13.89
CA ASN A 69 9.77 5.44 14.48
C ASN A 69 10.08 6.54 13.46
N ASN A 70 9.10 6.89 12.62
CA ASN A 70 9.24 7.88 11.55
C ASN A 70 10.34 7.54 10.52
N THR A 71 10.70 6.26 10.39
CA THR A 71 11.70 5.77 9.44
C THR A 71 11.05 4.79 8.47
N THR A 72 11.18 5.04 7.17
CA THR A 72 10.66 4.14 6.13
C THR A 72 11.64 3.00 5.90
N SER A 73 11.15 1.78 5.89
CA SER A 73 11.94 0.57 5.69
C SER A 73 11.30 -0.41 4.72
N LEU A 74 12.14 -1.21 4.07
CA LEU A 74 11.78 -2.29 3.18
C LEU A 74 12.31 -3.60 3.77
N TYR A 75 11.49 -4.63 3.80
CA TYR A 75 11.92 -5.97 4.20
C TYR A 75 12.10 -6.86 2.97
N LEU A 76 13.28 -7.46 2.83
CA LEU A 76 13.60 -8.44 1.77
C LEU A 76 14.19 -9.68 2.45
N ASN A 77 13.63 -10.87 2.21
CA ASN A 77 14.07 -12.13 2.85
C ASN A 77 14.25 -11.99 4.38
N SER A 78 13.30 -11.33 5.06
CA SER A 78 13.32 -11.04 6.50
C SER A 78 14.43 -10.08 6.97
N GLN A 79 15.21 -9.51 6.05
CA GLN A 79 16.21 -8.49 6.35
C GLN A 79 15.61 -7.08 6.18
N LYS A 80 15.90 -6.20 7.15
CA LYS A 80 15.45 -4.81 7.15
C LYS A 80 16.44 -3.91 6.42
N TYR A 81 15.93 -3.10 5.50
CA TYR A 81 16.67 -2.07 4.79
C TYR A 81 16.00 -0.71 4.97
N LEU A 82 16.79 0.35 5.16
CA LEU A 82 16.28 1.72 5.28
C LEU A 82 16.09 2.31 3.90
N VAL A 83 14.94 2.92 3.65
CA VAL A 83 14.63 3.55 2.36
C VAL A 83 15.20 4.96 2.34
N GLN A 84 16.11 5.22 1.40
CA GLN A 84 16.75 6.51 1.21
C GLN A 84 15.99 7.39 0.22
N SER A 85 15.48 6.79 -0.86
CA SER A 85 14.71 7.54 -1.88
C SER A 85 13.91 6.60 -2.77
N ILE A 86 12.80 7.10 -3.29
CA ILE A 86 12.00 6.44 -4.34
C ILE A 86 12.04 7.33 -5.58
N ASN A 87 12.44 6.77 -6.72
CA ASN A 87 12.42 7.45 -8.01
C ASN A 87 11.36 6.80 -8.90
N TYR A 88 10.26 7.52 -9.09
CA TYR A 88 9.12 7.08 -9.89
C TYR A 88 9.37 7.15 -11.40
N ALA A 89 10.26 8.05 -11.87
CA ALA A 89 10.59 8.14 -13.30
C ALA A 89 11.36 6.90 -13.78
N ASN A 90 12.26 6.38 -12.93
CA ASN A 90 13.11 5.25 -13.24
C ASN A 90 12.62 3.92 -12.63
N TYR A 91 11.51 3.95 -11.88
CA TYR A 91 10.98 2.80 -11.13
C TYR A 91 12.03 2.14 -10.21
N THR A 92 12.84 2.96 -9.52
CA THR A 92 13.91 2.48 -8.63
C THR A 92 13.70 2.92 -7.18
N ILE A 93 14.06 2.05 -6.24
CA ILE A 93 14.17 2.37 -4.82
C ILE A 93 15.65 2.29 -4.40
N ARG A 94 16.12 3.29 -3.66
CA ARG A 94 17.46 3.29 -3.06
C ARG A 94 17.34 2.95 -1.59
N ILE A 95 18.14 1.99 -1.14
CA ILE A 95 18.12 1.48 0.22
C ILE A 95 19.53 1.41 0.81
N THR A 96 19.63 1.45 2.13
CA THR A 96 20.84 1.13 2.89
C THR A 96 20.54 0.00 3.87
N ASP A 97 21.57 -0.78 4.21
CA ASP A 97 21.45 -1.80 5.26
C ASP A 97 21.24 -1.10 6.61
N ALA A 98 20.21 -1.50 7.36
CA ALA A 98 19.88 -0.90 8.65
C ALA A 98 20.97 -1.13 9.73
N SER A 99 21.91 -2.04 9.49
CA SER A 99 23.03 -2.32 10.38
C SER A 99 24.28 -1.46 10.12
N VAL A 100 24.31 -0.67 9.04
CA VAL A 100 25.41 0.25 8.75
C VAL A 100 25.24 1.51 9.59
N VAL A 101 26.16 1.72 10.53
CA VAL A 101 26.20 2.91 11.39
C VAL A 101 26.84 4.06 10.60
N GLU A 102 26.13 5.17 10.42
CA GLU A 102 26.60 6.34 9.65
C GLU A 102 27.85 7.02 10.22
N ASN A 103 28.19 6.80 11.49
CA ASN A 103 29.31 7.46 12.16
C ASN A 103 30.66 6.73 12.06
N ASP A 104 30.69 5.50 11.55
CA ASP A 104 31.93 4.77 11.36
C ASP A 104 32.28 4.81 9.87
N THR A 105 33.34 5.56 9.55
CA THR A 105 33.82 5.87 8.19
C THR A 105 34.17 4.66 7.32
N CYS A 106 34.11 3.43 7.87
CA CYS A 106 34.32 2.16 7.18
C CYS A 106 33.38 1.04 7.67
N SER A 107 32.10 1.33 7.93
CA SER A 107 31.12 0.28 8.28
C SER A 107 30.76 -0.58 7.06
N PHE A 108 31.13 -1.86 7.08
CA PHE A 108 30.66 -2.81 6.08
C PHE A 108 29.22 -3.24 6.39
N PRO A 109 28.34 -3.37 5.39
CA PRO A 109 27.05 -3.98 5.61
C PRO A 109 27.24 -5.41 6.10
N ASN A 110 26.54 -5.78 7.17
CA ASN A 110 26.59 -7.15 7.69
C ASN A 110 26.11 -8.17 6.65
N TYR A 111 25.32 -7.72 5.66
CA TYR A 111 24.78 -8.57 4.61
C TYR A 111 25.04 -7.97 3.23
N SER A 112 25.74 -8.73 2.38
CA SER A 112 25.84 -8.40 0.96
C SER A 112 24.49 -8.63 0.28
N LEU A 113 23.86 -7.55 -0.22
CA LEU A 113 22.72 -7.64 -1.12
C LEU A 113 23.18 -8.32 -2.43
N SER A 114 22.76 -9.56 -2.65
CA SER A 114 22.98 -10.31 -3.88
C SER A 114 21.64 -10.63 -4.56
N GLY A 115 21.66 -10.97 -5.85
CA GLY A 115 20.48 -11.41 -6.60
C GLY A 115 19.73 -12.55 -5.90
N SER A 116 20.44 -13.39 -5.16
CA SER A 116 19.89 -14.49 -4.35
C SER A 116 19.07 -14.05 -3.15
N ASN A 117 19.23 -12.80 -2.68
CA ASN A 117 18.44 -12.25 -1.56
C ASN A 117 17.05 -11.76 -2.00
N PHE A 118 16.74 -11.91 -3.29
CA PHE A 118 15.42 -11.65 -3.83
C PHE A 118 14.82 -13.01 -4.13
N SER A 119 13.67 -13.31 -3.53
CA SER A 119 12.92 -14.48 -3.93
C SER A 119 12.49 -14.33 -5.40
N ALA A 120 12.21 -15.41 -6.11
CA ALA A 120 11.59 -15.33 -7.45
C ALA A 120 10.25 -14.54 -7.45
N ARG A 121 9.69 -14.28 -6.27
CA ARG A 121 8.53 -13.42 -6.06
C ARG A 121 8.91 -11.94 -5.91
N ASP A 122 10.12 -11.58 -5.51
CA ASP A 122 10.53 -10.19 -5.35
C ASP A 122 10.95 -9.64 -6.72
N SER A 123 10.08 -8.84 -7.32
CA SER A 123 10.23 -8.34 -8.70
C SER A 123 11.24 -7.17 -8.82
N TYR A 124 12.29 -7.16 -8.00
CA TYR A 124 13.33 -6.13 -8.02
C TYR A 124 14.52 -6.56 -8.88
N GLY A 125 15.00 -5.66 -9.74
CA GLY A 125 16.33 -5.76 -10.34
C GLY A 125 17.36 -5.02 -9.49
N ILE A 126 18.54 -5.62 -9.26
CA ILE A 126 19.60 -5.00 -8.46
C ILE A 126 20.53 -4.19 -9.35
N LYS A 127 20.79 -2.94 -8.97
CA LYS A 127 21.97 -2.18 -9.39
C LYS A 127 22.73 -1.75 -8.13
N LYS A 128 23.96 -2.24 -7.98
CA LYS A 128 24.84 -1.81 -6.89
C LYS A 128 25.49 -0.48 -7.28
N TYR A 129 25.42 0.49 -6.38
CA TYR A 129 26.19 1.72 -6.48
C TYR A 129 27.25 1.62 -5.39
N SER A 130 28.52 1.47 -5.81
CA SER A 130 29.71 1.55 -4.97
C SER A 130 30.04 3.01 -4.65
#